data_AF-A0A3Q3CB69-F1
#
_entry.id   AF-A0A3Q3CB69-F1
#
_cell.length_a   1.000
_cell.length_b   1.000
_cell.length_c   1.000
_cell.angle_alpha   90.00
_cell.angle_beta   90.00
_cell.angle_gamma   90.00
#
_symmetry.space_group_name_H-M   'P 1'
#
loop_
_entity.id
_entity.type
_entity.pdbx_description
1 polymer ?
#
loop_
_entity_poly.entity_id
_entity_poly.type
_entity_poly.pdbx_seq_one_letter_code
_entity_poly.pdbx_strand_id
1 'polypeptide(L)'
;MGDIRQSLLPRDVLSAAKELLYHLDIYICNLVQSGRQPPQVDSKTLELVEEFILHAPKDRNTPARRMSALQELQLLEIMCSCFQEQSRDAVRQLMFAALFNLQGNQADESRMALLGKLVSMAIAVGRVPILECAATWLQRTHRVYCVRLAQVLVDDYCSMVPGSVPTLQNIHSASPRFCCQFITAVTTLYDFTSEELTPPLELLQMIVSWIQDDPHLVLITFLNSPISGSQPITSLDVTPLGGLVRWCIKAPLVYRRDKKQALTNGSSENEPEVGPLFSALHLSVLQVLMLLPNILNEKGLFGRLALLQMESLAALTSDLSRLLDQADKHTHTSSADTLALSQLALDRLAQALQVAMASGALLCSREDLRAICSRLPHNNLLQLVLFGPVMYYNNIHTSPLAYSPHAAHSPIAPLPALPTHRAHTPHAPLAPHPSSHPQYPAQPFMTGMPFPFRPSH
;
A
#
# COMPACT_ATOMS: atom_id res chain seq x y z
N MET A 1 17.26 -35.15 -3.98
CA MET A 1 17.97 -33.87 -4.18
C MET A 1 19.47 -34.03 -4.41
N GLY A 2 20.17 -34.95 -3.71
CA GLY A 2 21.58 -35.25 -4.04
C GLY A 2 21.78 -35.63 -5.52
N ASP A 3 20.87 -36.40 -6.08
CA ASP A 3 20.90 -36.81 -7.49
C ASP A 3 20.73 -35.63 -8.46
N ILE A 4 19.84 -34.68 -8.14
CA ILE A 4 19.62 -33.48 -8.97
C ILE A 4 20.89 -32.61 -8.99
N ARG A 5 21.53 -32.41 -7.83
CA ARG A 5 22.79 -31.66 -7.80
C ARG A 5 23.84 -32.28 -8.72
N GLN A 6 23.98 -33.60 -8.68
CA GLN A 6 24.95 -34.33 -9.51
C GLN A 6 24.60 -34.25 -11.01
N SER A 7 23.31 -34.20 -11.37
CA SER A 7 22.90 -34.02 -12.77
C SER A 7 23.07 -32.60 -13.30
N LEU A 8 23.13 -31.59 -12.42
CA LEU A 8 23.33 -30.18 -12.78
C LEU A 8 24.80 -29.79 -12.91
N LEU A 9 25.69 -30.36 -12.08
CA LEU A 9 27.13 -30.06 -12.09
C LEU A 9 27.83 -30.14 -13.46
N PRO A 10 27.59 -31.15 -14.33
CA PRO A 10 28.29 -31.26 -15.60
C PRO A 10 27.75 -30.31 -16.69
N ARG A 11 26.64 -29.60 -16.44
CA ARG A 11 25.98 -28.76 -17.44
C ARG A 11 26.61 -27.38 -17.52
N ASP A 12 26.42 -26.72 -18.66
CA ASP A 12 26.65 -25.28 -18.75
C ASP A 12 25.66 -24.52 -17.85
N VAL A 13 25.98 -23.26 -17.54
CA VAL A 13 25.24 -22.44 -16.58
C VAL A 13 23.76 -22.31 -16.94
N LEU A 14 23.44 -22.06 -18.21
CA LEU A 14 22.07 -21.81 -18.65
C LEU A 14 21.26 -23.11 -18.70
N SER A 15 21.87 -24.20 -19.18
CA SER A 15 21.23 -25.52 -19.18
C SER A 15 20.98 -26.03 -17.75
N ALA A 16 21.90 -25.77 -16.81
CA ALA A 16 21.70 -26.10 -15.41
C ALA A 16 20.55 -25.28 -14.80
N ALA A 17 20.51 -23.97 -15.05
CA ALA A 17 19.45 -23.10 -14.58
C ALA A 17 18.08 -23.51 -15.11
N LYS A 18 17.98 -23.78 -16.42
CA LYS A 18 16.74 -24.24 -17.06
C LYS A 18 16.24 -25.56 -16.48
N GLU A 19 17.13 -26.54 -16.32
CA GLU A 19 16.78 -27.84 -15.75
C GLU A 19 16.35 -27.71 -14.28
N LEU A 20 17.03 -26.86 -13.50
CA LEU A 20 16.65 -26.61 -12.12
C LEU A 20 15.28 -25.94 -12.00
N LEU A 21 14.98 -24.94 -12.84
CA LEU A 21 13.66 -24.30 -12.88
C LEU A 21 12.55 -25.31 -13.24
N TYR A 22 12.81 -26.20 -14.20
CA TYR A 22 11.89 -27.28 -14.56
C TYR A 22 11.64 -28.25 -13.40
N HIS A 23 12.69 -28.69 -12.71
CA HIS A 23 12.53 -29.55 -11.53
C HIS A 23 11.83 -28.84 -10.37
N LEU A 24 12.10 -27.54 -10.17
CA LEU A 24 11.44 -26.72 -9.16
C LEU A 24 9.94 -26.62 -9.45
N ASP A 25 9.55 -26.42 -10.70
CA ASP A 25 8.16 -26.38 -11.13
C ASP A 25 7.42 -27.69 -10.82
N ILE A 26 8.00 -28.84 -11.19
CA ILE A 26 7.43 -30.16 -10.90
C ILE A 26 7.31 -30.37 -9.39
N TYR A 27 8.37 -30.07 -8.65
CA TYR A 27 8.41 -30.23 -7.20
C TYR A 27 7.29 -29.43 -6.52
N ILE A 28 7.14 -28.15 -6.88
CA ILE A 28 6.12 -27.27 -6.32
C ILE A 28 4.73 -27.68 -6.80
N CYS A 29 4.56 -28.12 -8.05
CA CYS A 29 3.29 -28.64 -8.53
C CYS A 29 2.78 -29.80 -7.66
N ASN A 30 3.66 -30.75 -7.35
CA ASN A 30 3.38 -31.88 -6.47
C ASN A 30 3.11 -31.42 -5.03
N LEU A 31 3.90 -30.46 -4.53
CA LEU A 31 3.72 -29.89 -3.19
C LEU A 31 2.32 -29.28 -3.03
N VAL A 32 1.89 -28.45 -3.98
CA VAL A 32 0.56 -27.81 -3.97
C VAL A 32 -0.56 -28.86 -4.08
N GLN A 33 -0.37 -29.92 -4.88
CA GLN A 33 -1.36 -31.00 -5.02
C GLN A 33 -1.50 -31.86 -3.75
N SER A 34 -0.43 -31.97 -2.95
CA SER A 34 -0.42 -32.80 -1.73
C SER A 34 -1.29 -32.28 -0.58
N GLY A 35 -1.69 -31.01 -0.62
CA GLY A 35 -2.64 -30.40 0.34
C GLY A 35 -2.17 -30.33 1.80
N ARG A 36 -0.91 -30.64 2.12
CA ARG A 36 -0.37 -30.60 3.49
C ARG A 36 0.23 -29.25 3.83
N GLN A 37 -0.30 -28.61 4.89
CA GLN A 37 0.24 -27.38 5.52
C GLN A 37 0.44 -26.22 4.51
N PRO A 38 0.79 -24.99 4.92
CA PRO A 38 1.23 -24.01 3.93
C PRO A 38 2.43 -24.59 3.15
N PRO A 39 2.34 -24.73 1.83
CA PRO A 39 3.40 -25.35 1.04
C PRO A 39 4.67 -24.50 1.14
N GLN A 40 5.73 -25.08 1.71
CA GLN A 40 7.04 -24.45 1.82
C GLN A 40 8.09 -25.27 1.07
N VAL A 41 8.96 -24.58 0.35
CA VAL A 41 10.10 -25.18 -0.34
C VAL A 41 11.18 -25.48 0.68
N ASP A 42 11.76 -26.68 0.63
CA ASP A 42 12.75 -27.13 1.60
C ASP A 42 14.12 -26.44 1.38
N SER A 43 14.90 -26.34 2.46
CA SER A 43 16.20 -25.67 2.45
C SER A 43 17.17 -26.24 1.40
N LYS A 44 17.14 -27.55 1.13
CA LYS A 44 18.08 -28.16 0.16
C LYS A 44 17.76 -27.71 -1.27
N THR A 45 16.48 -27.50 -1.57
CA THR A 45 16.06 -26.93 -2.85
C THR A 45 16.48 -25.47 -2.98
N LEU A 46 16.38 -24.69 -1.89
CA LEU A 46 16.85 -23.29 -1.87
C LEU A 46 18.37 -23.18 -2.06
N GLU A 47 19.16 -24.08 -1.48
CA GLU A 47 20.61 -24.15 -1.70
C GLU A 47 20.98 -24.38 -3.18
N LEU A 48 20.17 -25.15 -3.92
CA LEU A 48 20.38 -25.33 -5.36
C LEU A 48 20.07 -24.06 -6.15
N VAL A 49 19.04 -23.31 -5.75
CA VAL A 49 18.73 -22.00 -6.34
C VAL A 49 19.89 -21.04 -6.12
N GLU A 50 20.44 -21.01 -4.91
CA GLU A 50 21.62 -20.21 -4.57
C GLU A 50 22.84 -20.58 -5.43
N GLU A 51 23.09 -21.86 -5.62
CA GLU A 51 24.25 -22.36 -6.37
C GLU A 51 24.13 -22.16 -7.89
N PHE A 52 22.97 -22.49 -8.49
CA PHE A 52 22.83 -22.61 -9.95
C PHE A 52 22.04 -21.47 -10.62
N ILE A 53 21.27 -20.68 -9.87
CA ILE A 53 20.56 -19.50 -10.40
C ILE A 53 21.26 -18.22 -9.95
N LEU A 54 21.48 -18.08 -8.64
CA LEU A 54 22.03 -16.86 -8.05
C LEU A 54 23.56 -16.80 -8.10
N HIS A 55 24.21 -17.94 -8.38
CA HIS A 55 25.66 -18.09 -8.43
C HIS A 55 26.35 -17.56 -7.16
N ALA A 56 25.70 -17.72 -6.01
CA ALA A 56 26.19 -17.24 -4.74
C ALA A 56 27.45 -18.04 -4.34
N PRO A 57 28.55 -17.37 -3.98
CA PRO A 57 29.77 -18.05 -3.58
C PRO A 57 29.53 -18.82 -2.27
N LYS A 58 29.82 -20.13 -2.28
CA LYS A 58 29.69 -20.99 -1.10
C LYS A 58 30.75 -20.69 -0.03
N ASP A 59 31.95 -20.33 -0.45
CA ASP A 59 33.04 -19.87 0.42
C ASP A 59 33.55 -18.50 0.00
N ARG A 60 34.04 -17.72 0.96
CA ARG A 60 34.72 -16.43 0.72
C ARG A 60 35.90 -16.52 -0.27
N ASN A 61 36.49 -17.70 -0.42
CA ASN A 61 37.69 -17.93 -1.22
C ASN A 61 37.41 -18.58 -2.58
N THR A 62 36.17 -18.99 -2.88
CA THR A 62 35.84 -19.51 -4.22
C THR A 62 35.48 -18.35 -5.15
N PRO A 63 36.11 -18.23 -6.33
CA PRO A 63 35.73 -17.19 -7.28
C PRO A 63 34.28 -17.40 -7.72
N ALA A 64 33.44 -16.38 -7.55
CA ALA A 64 32.06 -16.41 -8.00
C ALA A 64 32.04 -16.67 -9.52
N ARG A 65 31.29 -17.69 -9.95
CA ARG A 65 31.07 -17.98 -11.37
C ARG A 65 30.17 -16.87 -11.95
N ARG A 66 30.78 -15.79 -12.43
CA ARG A 66 30.04 -14.66 -13.01
C ARG A 66 29.55 -15.03 -14.40
N MET A 67 28.27 -14.81 -14.64
CA MET A 67 27.67 -14.88 -15.97
C MET A 67 28.09 -13.66 -16.80
N SER A 68 28.20 -13.83 -18.11
CA SER A 68 28.31 -12.67 -19.01
C SER A 68 26.97 -11.94 -19.12
N ALA A 69 26.96 -10.68 -19.53
CA ALA A 69 25.71 -9.92 -19.73
C ALA A 69 24.74 -10.62 -20.70
N LEU A 70 25.25 -11.27 -21.75
CA LEU A 70 24.43 -12.05 -22.68
C LEU A 70 23.80 -13.26 -21.98
N GLN A 71 24.57 -13.98 -21.17
CA GLN A 71 24.05 -15.11 -20.41
C GLN A 71 23.03 -14.68 -19.37
N GLU A 72 23.25 -13.55 -18.68
CA GLU A 72 22.27 -13.00 -17.74
C GLU A 72 20.95 -12.67 -18.45
N LEU A 73 21.01 -12.02 -19.62
CA LEU A 73 19.82 -11.74 -20.42
C LEU A 73 19.09 -13.02 -20.84
N GLN A 74 19.83 -14.04 -21.28
CA GLN A 74 19.26 -15.35 -21.64
C GLN A 74 18.61 -16.04 -20.44
N LEU A 75 19.20 -15.94 -19.25
CA LEU A 75 18.60 -16.46 -18.03
C LEU A 75 17.28 -15.74 -17.71
N LEU A 76 17.24 -14.41 -17.82
CA LEU A 76 16.00 -13.65 -17.61
C LEU A 76 14.91 -14.06 -18.61
N GLU A 77 15.26 -14.31 -19.88
CA GLU A 77 14.33 -14.81 -20.89
C GLU A 77 13.79 -16.21 -20.55
N ILE A 78 14.67 -17.12 -20.09
CA ILE A 78 14.29 -18.46 -19.62
C ILE A 78 13.32 -18.35 -18.43
N MET A 79 13.61 -17.47 -17.47
CA MET A 79 12.74 -17.23 -16.32
C MET A 79 11.39 -16.65 -16.76
N CYS A 80 11.38 -15.66 -17.65
CA CYS A 80 10.15 -15.11 -18.23
C CYS A 80 9.29 -16.18 -18.89
N SER A 81 9.90 -17.06 -19.69
CA SER A 81 9.20 -18.15 -20.36
C SER A 81 8.63 -19.14 -19.35
N CYS A 82 9.42 -19.51 -18.33
CA CYS A 82 9.00 -20.41 -17.26
C CYS A 82 7.76 -19.89 -16.50
N PHE A 83 7.75 -18.62 -16.08
CA PHE A 83 6.60 -18.03 -15.41
C PHE A 83 5.39 -17.86 -16.33
N GLN A 84 5.61 -17.58 -17.63
CA GLN A 84 4.55 -17.45 -18.61
C GLN A 84 3.84 -18.79 -18.86
N GLU A 85 4.61 -19.88 -18.98
CA GLU A 85 4.11 -21.23 -19.28
C GLU A 85 3.37 -21.89 -18.12
N GLN A 86 3.77 -21.63 -16.86
CA GLN A 86 3.11 -22.23 -15.70
C GLN A 86 1.72 -21.64 -15.50
N SER A 87 0.63 -22.41 -15.72
CA SER A 87 -0.75 -21.91 -15.64
C SER A 87 -1.30 -21.68 -14.22
N ARG A 88 -0.69 -22.27 -13.19
CA ARG A 88 -1.20 -22.25 -11.81
C ARG A 88 -0.55 -21.12 -11.00
N ASP A 89 -1.35 -20.12 -10.61
CA ASP A 89 -0.86 -18.97 -9.86
C ASP A 89 -0.21 -19.35 -8.52
N ALA A 90 -0.77 -20.32 -7.78
CA ALA A 90 -0.15 -20.80 -6.54
C ALA A 90 1.27 -21.36 -6.76
N VAL A 91 1.51 -22.03 -7.90
CA VAL A 91 2.83 -22.56 -8.24
C VAL A 91 3.77 -21.42 -8.60
N ARG A 92 3.32 -20.46 -9.44
CA ARG A 92 4.10 -19.25 -9.76
C ARG A 92 4.53 -18.50 -8.50
N GLN A 93 3.61 -18.26 -7.58
CA GLN A 93 3.89 -17.53 -6.33
C GLN A 93 4.93 -18.25 -5.47
N LEU A 94 4.86 -19.58 -5.37
CA LEU A 94 5.84 -20.38 -4.62
C LEU A 94 7.20 -20.45 -5.33
N MET A 95 7.23 -20.55 -6.65
CA MET A 95 8.46 -20.47 -7.44
C MET A 95 9.14 -19.12 -7.23
N PHE A 96 8.37 -18.04 -7.31
CA PHE A 96 8.88 -16.68 -7.08
C PHE A 96 9.40 -16.51 -5.66
N ALA A 97 8.67 -17.02 -4.67
CA ALA A 97 9.12 -17.04 -3.27
C ALA A 97 10.41 -17.83 -3.08
N ALA A 98 10.56 -18.99 -3.72
CA ALA A 98 11.79 -19.79 -3.64
C ALA A 98 13.00 -19.07 -4.26
N LEU A 99 12.78 -18.28 -5.31
CA LEU A 99 13.82 -17.53 -5.99
C LEU A 99 14.22 -16.25 -5.23
N PHE A 100 13.24 -15.54 -4.64
CA PHE A 100 13.41 -14.15 -4.23
C PHE A 100 13.05 -13.83 -2.78
N ASN A 101 12.51 -14.76 -2.00
CA ASN A 101 12.38 -14.52 -0.56
C ASN A 101 13.76 -14.47 0.09
N LEU A 102 13.98 -13.41 0.85
CA LEU A 102 15.25 -13.14 1.50
C LEU A 102 15.44 -14.06 2.71
N GLN A 103 16.65 -14.59 2.84
CA GLN A 103 17.01 -15.60 3.85
C GLN A 103 17.89 -15.03 4.97
N GLY A 104 18.29 -13.76 4.88
CA GLY A 104 19.25 -13.13 5.80
C GLY A 104 20.69 -13.59 5.56
N ASN A 105 21.02 -14.03 4.34
CA ASN A 105 22.32 -14.58 3.99
C ASN A 105 22.99 -13.81 2.83
N GLN A 106 24.24 -14.17 2.51
CA GLN A 106 25.03 -13.45 1.48
C GLN A 106 24.43 -13.54 0.07
N ALA A 107 23.58 -14.54 -0.20
CA ALA A 107 22.92 -14.68 -1.49
C ALA A 107 21.81 -13.64 -1.72
N ASP A 108 21.34 -12.96 -0.67
CA ASP A 108 20.28 -11.95 -0.77
C ASP A 108 20.64 -10.76 -1.66
N GLU A 109 21.92 -10.39 -1.74
CA GLU A 109 22.36 -9.34 -2.68
C GLU A 109 22.23 -9.80 -4.13
N SER A 110 22.63 -11.04 -4.44
CA SER A 110 22.40 -11.64 -5.77
C SER A 110 20.90 -11.79 -6.07
N ARG A 111 20.08 -12.16 -5.08
CA ARG A 111 18.61 -12.24 -5.22
C ARG A 111 18.02 -10.90 -5.61
N MET A 112 18.37 -9.84 -4.88
CA MET A 112 17.88 -8.50 -5.14
C MET A 112 18.31 -7.99 -6.51
N ALA A 113 19.56 -8.23 -6.90
CA ALA A 113 20.06 -7.86 -8.22
C ALA A 113 19.31 -8.58 -9.36
N LEU A 114 19.11 -9.90 -9.23
CA LEU A 114 18.37 -10.68 -10.22
C LEU A 114 16.88 -10.30 -10.25
N LEU A 115 16.27 -10.06 -9.09
CA LEU A 115 14.88 -9.62 -8.96
C LEU A 115 14.65 -8.29 -9.69
N GLY A 116 15.52 -7.29 -9.45
CA GLY A 116 15.43 -5.99 -10.12
C GLY A 116 15.47 -6.12 -11.63
N LYS A 117 16.46 -6.87 -12.15
CA LYS A 117 16.59 -7.14 -13.59
C LYS A 117 15.38 -7.89 -14.17
N LEU A 118 14.85 -8.90 -13.46
CA LEU A 118 13.71 -9.68 -13.91
C LEU A 118 12.42 -8.85 -13.95
N VAL A 119 12.14 -8.07 -12.91
CA VAL A 119 10.94 -7.22 -12.87
C VAL A 119 11.06 -6.10 -13.89
N SER A 120 12.24 -5.49 -14.04
CA SER A 120 12.51 -4.50 -15.07
C SER A 120 12.26 -5.08 -16.47
N MET A 121 12.84 -6.24 -16.80
CA MET A 121 12.56 -6.90 -18.08
C MET A 121 11.09 -7.29 -18.25
N ALA A 122 10.43 -7.77 -17.19
CA ALA A 122 9.01 -8.12 -17.22
C ALA A 122 8.11 -6.92 -17.54
N ILE A 123 8.46 -5.71 -17.07
CA ILE A 123 7.79 -4.47 -17.47
C ILE A 123 8.03 -4.21 -18.96
N ALA A 124 9.29 -4.25 -19.41
CA ALA A 124 9.67 -3.96 -20.80
C ALA A 124 8.97 -4.85 -21.83
N VAL A 125 8.81 -6.14 -21.52
CA VAL A 125 8.21 -7.13 -22.42
C VAL A 125 6.80 -7.58 -22.02
N GLY A 126 6.16 -6.90 -21.07
CA GLY A 126 4.75 -7.13 -20.69
C GLY A 126 4.45 -8.50 -20.06
N ARG A 127 5.33 -9.03 -19.21
CA ARG A 127 5.17 -10.35 -18.56
C ARG A 127 4.35 -10.25 -17.27
N VAL A 128 3.03 -10.11 -17.43
CA VAL A 128 2.05 -9.99 -16.32
C VAL A 128 2.21 -11.05 -15.21
N PRO A 129 2.46 -12.35 -15.49
CA PRO A 129 2.62 -13.34 -14.43
C PRO A 129 3.75 -13.03 -13.43
N ILE A 130 4.85 -12.44 -13.91
CA ILE A 130 5.96 -12.02 -13.05
C ILE A 130 5.55 -10.78 -12.23
N LEU A 131 4.84 -9.84 -12.84
CA LEU A 131 4.38 -8.62 -12.17
C LEU A 131 3.41 -8.93 -11.03
N GLU A 132 2.50 -9.89 -11.20
CA GLU A 132 1.59 -10.33 -10.13
C GLU A 132 2.34 -11.04 -8.98
N CYS A 133 3.39 -11.80 -9.28
CA CYS A 133 4.28 -12.36 -8.27
C CYS A 133 5.07 -11.27 -7.53
N ALA A 134 5.61 -10.29 -8.26
CA ALA A 134 6.34 -9.17 -7.69
C ALA A 134 5.44 -8.29 -6.81
N ALA A 135 4.18 -8.06 -7.21
CA ALA A 135 3.19 -7.35 -6.39
C ALA A 135 2.97 -8.07 -5.05
N THR A 136 2.83 -9.39 -5.10
CA THR A 136 2.63 -10.22 -3.91
C THR A 136 3.89 -10.23 -3.01
N TRP A 137 5.08 -10.24 -3.62
CA TRP A 137 6.34 -10.15 -2.93
C TRP A 137 6.50 -8.79 -2.23
N LEU A 138 6.20 -7.67 -2.90
CA LEU A 138 6.24 -6.32 -2.33
C LEU A 138 5.35 -6.18 -1.09
N GLN A 139 4.19 -6.83 -1.09
CA GLN A 139 3.25 -6.80 0.02
C GLN A 139 3.74 -7.55 1.27
N ARG A 140 4.55 -8.60 1.08
CA ARG A 140 4.98 -9.51 2.16
C ARG A 140 6.42 -9.30 2.62
N THR A 141 7.16 -8.47 1.90
CA THR A 141 8.59 -8.23 2.16
C THR A 141 8.79 -7.00 3.04
N HIS A 142 9.88 -7.00 3.79
CA HIS A 142 10.29 -5.86 4.60
C HIS A 142 10.52 -4.62 3.73
N ARG A 143 9.95 -3.48 4.14
CA ARG A 143 9.86 -2.22 3.37
C ARG A 143 11.16 -1.76 2.73
N VAL A 144 12.30 -1.96 3.42
CA VAL A 144 13.64 -1.58 2.92
C VAL A 144 13.95 -2.25 1.57
N TYR A 145 13.60 -3.52 1.39
CA TYR A 145 13.86 -4.22 0.13
C TYR A 145 12.84 -3.85 -0.95
N CYS A 146 11.60 -3.54 -0.56
CA CYS A 146 10.60 -3.03 -1.48
C CYS A 146 11.02 -1.67 -2.06
N VAL A 147 11.55 -0.78 -1.21
CA VAL A 147 12.13 0.51 -1.61
C VAL A 147 13.34 0.31 -2.52
N ARG A 148 14.24 -0.65 -2.22
CA ARG A 148 15.37 -0.99 -3.11
C ARG A 148 14.91 -1.42 -4.50
N LEU A 149 13.88 -2.27 -4.60
CA LEU A 149 13.32 -2.68 -5.89
C LEU A 149 12.71 -1.49 -6.62
N ALA A 150 11.92 -0.65 -5.93
CA ALA A 150 11.33 0.54 -6.51
C ALA A 150 12.40 1.51 -7.05
N GLN A 151 13.49 1.72 -6.32
CA GLN A 151 14.62 2.54 -6.75
C GLN A 151 15.21 2.04 -8.07
N VAL A 152 15.49 0.73 -8.19
CA VAL A 152 16.00 0.14 -9.44
C VAL A 152 15.07 0.42 -10.63
N LEU A 153 13.77 0.27 -10.44
CA LEU A 153 12.80 0.51 -11.51
C LEU A 153 12.67 1.99 -11.87
N VAL A 154 12.71 2.88 -10.88
CA VAL A 154 12.71 4.33 -11.15
C VAL A 154 13.99 4.73 -11.89
N ASP A 155 15.14 4.16 -11.50
CA ASP A 155 16.40 4.42 -12.20
C ASP A 155 16.34 3.92 -13.65
N ASP A 156 15.83 2.71 -13.89
CA ASP A 156 15.72 2.14 -15.25
C ASP A 156 14.77 2.95 -16.15
N TYR A 157 13.61 3.37 -15.62
CA TYR A 157 12.50 3.89 -16.42
C TYR A 157 12.29 5.41 -16.38
N CYS A 158 12.85 6.10 -15.39
CA CYS A 158 12.66 7.54 -15.20
C CYS A 158 13.98 8.32 -15.15
N SER A 159 15.12 7.64 -14.97
CA SER A 159 16.43 8.32 -14.81
C SER A 159 17.43 7.96 -15.92
N MET A 160 17.64 6.68 -16.21
CA MET A 160 18.76 6.20 -17.04
C MET A 160 18.45 6.14 -18.54
N VAL A 161 17.20 5.82 -18.92
CA VAL A 161 16.82 5.63 -20.33
C VAL A 161 15.78 6.67 -20.74
N PRO A 162 16.17 7.72 -21.50
CA PRO A 162 15.22 8.71 -21.99
C PRO A 162 14.10 8.07 -22.82
N GLY A 163 12.85 8.47 -22.56
CA GLY A 163 11.69 7.97 -23.30
C GLY A 163 11.23 6.56 -22.92
N SER A 164 11.73 6.00 -21.81
CA SER A 164 11.29 4.68 -21.32
C SER A 164 10.05 4.73 -20.42
N VAL A 165 9.68 5.91 -19.91
CA VAL A 165 8.47 6.15 -19.09
C VAL A 165 7.19 5.56 -19.71
N PRO A 166 6.91 5.68 -21.02
CA PRO A 166 5.71 5.09 -21.60
C PRO A 166 5.62 3.57 -21.41
N THR A 167 6.75 2.87 -21.40
CA THR A 167 6.83 1.43 -21.16
C THR A 167 6.33 1.10 -19.75
N LEU A 168 6.77 1.86 -18.75
CA LEU A 168 6.27 1.73 -17.38
C LEU A 168 4.83 2.23 -17.28
N GLN A 169 4.44 3.28 -17.97
CA GLN A 169 3.08 3.82 -17.91
C GLN A 169 2.02 2.82 -18.37
N ASN A 170 2.34 1.97 -19.37
CA ASN A 170 1.41 1.01 -19.96
C ASN A 170 1.02 -0.15 -19.02
N ILE A 171 1.80 -0.43 -17.96
CA ILE A 171 1.55 -1.59 -17.10
C ILE A 171 0.28 -1.45 -16.25
N HIS A 172 -0.20 -0.24 -15.95
CA HIS A 172 -1.38 -0.06 -15.08
C HIS A 172 -2.63 -0.81 -15.58
N SER A 173 -2.77 -0.92 -16.90
CA SER A 173 -3.86 -1.67 -17.55
C SER A 173 -3.68 -3.20 -17.45
N ALA A 174 -2.44 -3.68 -17.36
CA ALA A 174 -2.09 -5.09 -17.42
C ALA A 174 -1.91 -5.73 -16.03
N SER A 175 -1.30 -5.01 -15.08
CA SER A 175 -1.11 -5.44 -13.69
C SER A 175 -1.35 -4.27 -12.72
N PRO A 176 -2.61 -3.92 -12.43
CA PRO A 176 -2.93 -2.82 -11.52
C PRO A 176 -2.50 -3.14 -10.07
N ARG A 177 -2.43 -4.42 -9.68
CA ARG A 177 -1.90 -4.82 -8.35
C ARG A 177 -0.43 -4.46 -8.20
N PHE A 178 0.38 -4.68 -9.23
CA PHE A 178 1.77 -4.26 -9.21
C PHE A 178 1.87 -2.74 -9.13
N CYS A 179 1.13 -1.99 -9.95
CA CYS A 179 1.12 -0.53 -9.88
C CYS A 179 0.76 -0.01 -8.49
N CYS A 180 -0.26 -0.56 -7.85
CA CYS A 180 -0.61 -0.19 -6.47
C CYS A 180 0.56 -0.39 -5.51
N GLN A 181 1.24 -1.54 -5.55
CA GLN A 181 2.39 -1.84 -4.69
C GLN A 181 3.62 -0.99 -5.03
N PHE A 182 3.84 -0.74 -6.31
CA PHE A 182 4.90 0.14 -6.79
C PHE A 182 4.70 1.57 -6.29
N ILE A 183 3.49 2.12 -6.37
CA ILE A 183 3.14 3.44 -5.80
C ILE A 183 3.41 3.45 -4.28
N THR A 184 3.05 2.38 -3.55
CA THR A 184 3.33 2.31 -2.11
C THR A 184 4.84 2.32 -1.83
N ALA A 185 5.63 1.59 -2.62
CA ALA A 185 7.07 1.53 -2.46
C ALA A 185 7.75 2.88 -2.81
N VAL A 186 7.37 3.51 -3.93
CA VAL A 186 7.97 4.81 -4.34
C VAL A 186 7.58 5.96 -3.41
N THR A 187 6.36 5.96 -2.86
CA THR A 187 5.95 6.95 -1.86
C THR A 187 6.58 6.74 -0.48
N THR A 188 7.12 5.53 -0.25
CA THR A 188 7.98 5.23 0.91
C THR A 188 9.44 5.61 0.63
N LEU A 189 9.91 5.46 -0.61
CA LEU A 189 11.25 5.86 -1.06
C LEU A 189 11.43 7.38 -1.05
N TYR A 190 10.56 8.12 -1.75
CA TYR A 190 10.61 9.57 -1.85
C TYR A 190 9.72 10.19 -0.76
N ASP A 191 10.25 10.29 0.45
CA ASP A 191 9.48 10.73 1.61
C ASP A 191 9.50 12.25 1.85
N PHE A 192 10.17 13.03 0.99
CA PHE A 192 10.37 14.48 1.15
C PHE A 192 11.15 14.87 2.42
N THR A 193 12.04 14.02 2.95
CA THR A 193 12.91 14.40 4.08
C THR A 193 14.14 15.19 3.65
N SER A 194 14.61 15.00 2.41
CA SER A 194 15.66 15.79 1.76
C SER A 194 15.28 16.10 0.30
N GLU A 195 16.06 16.95 -0.38
CA GLU A 195 15.87 17.27 -1.81
C GLU A 195 16.13 16.07 -2.72
N GLU A 196 17.09 15.22 -2.37
CA GLU A 196 17.40 13.97 -3.07
C GLU A 196 16.25 12.95 -2.96
N LEU A 197 15.40 13.09 -1.94
CA LEU A 197 14.23 12.24 -1.69
C LEU A 197 12.94 12.89 -2.20
N THR A 198 13.05 13.63 -3.29
CA THR A 198 11.91 14.11 -4.09
C THR A 198 11.72 13.22 -5.32
N PRO A 199 10.47 12.88 -5.71
CA PRO A 199 10.23 12.01 -6.85
C PRO A 199 10.59 12.72 -8.17
N PRO A 200 11.21 12.02 -9.15
CA PRO A 200 11.38 12.53 -10.50
C PRO A 200 10.05 12.99 -11.10
N LEU A 201 10.08 14.06 -11.89
CA LEU A 201 8.86 14.64 -12.44
C LEU A 201 8.07 13.65 -13.31
N GLU A 202 8.77 12.88 -14.14
CA GLU A 202 8.14 11.87 -15.01
C GLU A 202 7.42 10.79 -14.20
N LEU A 203 8.01 10.34 -13.08
CA LEU A 203 7.38 9.40 -12.14
C LEU A 203 6.11 10.00 -11.54
N LEU A 204 6.16 11.27 -11.11
CA LEU A 204 5.02 11.97 -10.54
C LEU A 204 3.88 12.10 -11.57
N GLN A 205 4.18 12.54 -12.79
CA GLN A 205 3.21 12.68 -13.88
C GLN A 205 2.52 11.34 -14.19
N MET A 206 3.31 10.27 -14.28
CA MET A 206 2.81 8.92 -14.52
C MET A 206 1.86 8.48 -13.41
N ILE A 207 2.26 8.60 -12.14
CA ILE A 207 1.42 8.22 -10.99
C ILE A 207 0.12 9.04 -10.95
N VAL A 208 0.20 10.35 -11.20
CA VAL A 208 -0.98 11.23 -11.27
C VAL A 208 -1.92 10.74 -12.36
N SER A 209 -1.40 10.43 -13.57
CA SER A 209 -2.22 9.93 -14.68
C SER A 209 -2.92 8.62 -14.33
N TRP A 210 -2.20 7.65 -13.74
CA TRP A 210 -2.79 6.37 -13.34
C TRP A 210 -3.95 6.52 -12.35
N ILE A 211 -3.80 7.38 -11.35
CA ILE A 211 -4.83 7.57 -10.32
C ILE A 211 -6.02 8.35 -10.89
N GLN A 212 -5.78 9.30 -11.80
CA GLN A 212 -6.86 10.01 -12.48
C GLN A 212 -7.66 9.09 -13.40
N ASP A 213 -6.99 8.17 -14.09
CA ASP A 213 -7.63 7.21 -14.99
C ASP A 213 -8.43 6.15 -14.21
N ASP A 214 -7.88 5.61 -13.11
CA ASP A 214 -8.60 4.71 -12.20
C ASP A 214 -8.26 4.96 -10.72
N PRO A 215 -9.12 5.67 -9.98
CA PRO A 215 -8.95 5.86 -8.53
C PRO A 215 -8.96 4.56 -7.72
N HIS A 216 -9.60 3.48 -8.19
CA HIS A 216 -9.63 2.21 -7.47
C HIS A 216 -8.27 1.52 -7.44
N LEU A 217 -7.35 1.89 -8.33
CA LEU A 217 -5.97 1.41 -8.35
C LEU A 217 -5.32 1.52 -6.97
N VAL A 218 -5.53 2.65 -6.28
CA VAL A 218 -4.96 2.92 -4.95
C VAL A 218 -5.48 1.94 -3.88
N LEU A 219 -6.64 1.32 -4.10
CA LEU A 219 -7.29 0.43 -3.15
C LEU A 219 -7.19 -1.05 -3.56
N ILE A 220 -6.67 -1.35 -4.75
CA ILE A 220 -6.78 -2.69 -5.33
C ILE A 220 -6.12 -3.79 -4.48
N THR A 221 -4.98 -3.50 -3.83
CA THR A 221 -4.34 -4.47 -2.92
C THR A 221 -5.26 -4.75 -1.73
N PHE A 222 -5.79 -3.71 -1.10
CA PHE A 222 -6.72 -3.83 0.03
C PHE A 222 -7.98 -4.61 -0.36
N LEU A 223 -8.52 -4.36 -1.55
CA LEU A 223 -9.71 -5.03 -2.06
C LEU A 223 -9.50 -6.53 -2.24
N ASN A 224 -8.32 -6.94 -2.73
CA ASN A 224 -8.00 -8.30 -3.14
C ASN A 224 -7.27 -9.13 -2.08
N SER A 225 -6.76 -8.51 -1.01
CA SER A 225 -5.98 -9.21 0.00
C SER A 225 -6.86 -9.64 1.16
N PRO A 226 -6.74 -10.89 1.67
CA PRO A 226 -7.40 -11.27 2.90
C PRO A 226 -6.82 -10.42 4.04
N ILE A 227 -7.70 -9.79 4.82
CA ILE A 227 -7.32 -9.00 5.99
C ILE A 227 -7.02 -9.99 7.11
N SER A 228 -5.86 -10.64 7.01
CA SER A 228 -5.33 -11.44 8.10
C SER A 228 -4.60 -10.48 9.03
N GLY A 229 -5.00 -10.45 10.31
CA GLY A 229 -4.63 -9.44 11.30
C GLY A 229 -3.15 -9.36 11.71
N SER A 230 -2.22 -9.86 10.90
CA SER A 230 -0.79 -9.81 11.18
C SER A 230 0.01 -9.58 9.88
N GLN A 231 -0.08 -8.37 9.30
CA GLN A 231 1.03 -7.94 8.47
C GLN A 231 2.25 -7.70 9.38
N PRO A 232 3.46 -8.12 8.98
CA PRO A 232 4.66 -7.78 9.73
C PRO A 232 4.75 -6.26 9.86
N ILE A 233 5.03 -5.73 11.07
CA ILE A 233 5.16 -4.28 11.34
C ILE A 233 6.15 -3.59 10.38
N THR A 234 7.04 -4.39 9.77
CA THR A 234 8.09 -3.93 8.88
C THR A 234 7.74 -3.97 7.39
N SER A 235 6.55 -4.43 6.99
CA SER A 235 6.11 -4.42 5.59
C SER A 235 5.70 -3.02 5.12
N LEU A 236 5.46 -2.87 3.82
CA LEU A 236 4.80 -1.69 3.28
C LEU A 236 3.35 -1.58 3.79
N ASP A 237 2.80 -0.36 3.75
CA ASP A 237 1.38 -0.12 3.96
C ASP A 237 0.53 -0.88 2.93
N VAL A 238 -0.69 -1.27 3.31
CA VAL A 238 -1.60 -2.02 2.41
C VAL A 238 -1.97 -1.20 1.17
N THR A 239 -1.98 0.14 1.29
CA THR A 239 -2.35 1.08 0.23
C THR A 239 -1.34 2.23 0.16
N PRO A 240 -1.15 2.87 -0.99
CA PRO A 240 -0.27 4.03 -1.10
C PRO A 240 -0.85 5.31 -0.48
N LEU A 241 -2.07 5.29 0.06
CA LEU A 241 -2.76 6.48 0.58
C LEU A 241 -1.91 7.32 1.54
N GLY A 242 -1.28 6.68 2.53
CA GLY A 242 -0.45 7.40 3.51
C GLY A 242 0.72 8.14 2.87
N GLY A 243 1.39 7.50 1.91
CA GLY A 243 2.49 8.10 1.16
C GLY A 243 2.04 9.23 0.24
N LEU A 244 0.92 9.05 -0.47
CA LEU A 244 0.37 10.08 -1.36
C LEU A 244 -0.14 11.31 -0.58
N VAL A 245 -0.80 11.10 0.56
CA VAL A 245 -1.19 12.19 1.48
C VAL A 245 0.04 12.97 1.94
N ARG A 246 1.11 12.26 2.35
CA ARG A 246 2.39 12.88 2.73
C ARG A 246 2.98 13.72 1.60
N TRP A 247 2.97 13.20 0.37
CA TRP A 247 3.43 13.93 -0.81
C TRP A 247 2.67 15.24 -0.99
N CYS A 248 1.34 15.18 -1.04
CA CYS A 248 0.49 16.35 -1.25
C CYS A 248 0.69 17.43 -0.18
N ILE A 249 0.88 17.03 1.08
CA ILE A 249 1.03 17.97 2.21
C ILE A 249 2.43 18.61 2.23
N LYS A 250 3.49 17.85 2.00
CA LYS A 250 4.88 18.35 2.07
C LYS A 250 5.32 19.11 0.82
N ALA A 251 4.75 18.78 -0.34
CA ALA A 251 5.17 19.32 -1.64
C ALA A 251 5.22 20.86 -1.74
N PRO A 252 4.24 21.65 -1.23
CA PRO A 252 4.29 23.11 -1.28
C PRO A 252 5.54 23.70 -0.60
N LEU A 253 6.08 23.03 0.41
CA LEU A 253 7.23 23.50 1.17
C LEU A 253 8.56 23.02 0.59
N VAL A 254 8.59 21.83 -0.04
CA VAL A 254 9.82 21.26 -0.60
C VAL A 254 10.14 21.84 -1.98
N TYR A 255 9.17 21.85 -2.91
CA TYR A 255 9.36 22.40 -4.26
C TYR A 255 9.40 23.93 -4.31
N ARG A 256 9.29 24.60 -3.16
CA ARG A 256 9.54 26.04 -3.03
C ARG A 256 11.00 26.40 -3.39
N ARG A 257 11.94 25.48 -3.18
CA ARG A 257 13.38 25.78 -3.34
C ARG A 257 13.83 25.89 -4.79
N ASP A 258 13.21 25.17 -5.71
CA ASP A 258 13.58 25.19 -7.14
C ASP A 258 13.32 26.56 -7.78
N LYS A 259 12.22 27.24 -7.41
CA LYS A 259 11.94 28.61 -7.90
C LYS A 259 13.01 29.62 -7.48
N LYS A 260 13.68 29.42 -6.34
CA LYS A 260 14.68 30.38 -5.83
C LYS A 260 16.05 30.22 -6.50
N GLN A 261 16.41 29.02 -6.97
CA GLN A 261 17.63 28.79 -7.76
C GLN A 261 17.48 29.18 -9.24
N ALA A 262 16.28 29.04 -9.82
CA ALA A 262 16.01 29.47 -11.19
C ALA A 262 16.04 31.01 -11.37
N LEU A 263 15.66 31.77 -10.34
CA LEU A 263 15.70 33.24 -10.36
C LEU A 263 17.13 33.82 -10.30
N THR A 264 18.11 33.05 -9.81
CA THR A 264 19.52 33.46 -9.79
C THR A 264 20.26 33.16 -11.10
N ASN A 265 19.75 32.24 -11.92
CA ASN A 265 20.33 31.83 -13.20
C ASN A 265 19.27 32.02 -14.30
N GLY A 266 19.21 33.22 -14.88
CA GLY A 266 18.14 33.68 -15.78
C GLY A 266 17.81 32.83 -17.00
N SER A 267 17.11 31.70 -16.78
CA SER A 267 16.51 30.86 -17.81
C SER A 267 15.09 30.48 -17.36
N SER A 268 14.15 31.40 -17.60
CA SER A 268 12.73 31.25 -17.30
C SER A 268 11.93 30.91 -18.56
N GLU A 269 12.27 29.83 -19.26
CA GLU A 269 11.42 29.32 -20.33
C GLU A 269 11.25 27.80 -20.19
N ASN A 270 10.01 27.40 -19.88
CA ASN A 270 9.44 26.05 -19.96
C ASN A 270 9.87 24.98 -18.93
N GLU A 271 10.14 25.35 -17.67
CA GLU A 271 10.12 24.36 -16.58
C GLU A 271 8.66 23.94 -16.31
N PRO A 272 8.31 22.64 -16.39
CA PRO A 272 6.95 22.17 -16.15
C PRO A 272 6.51 22.52 -14.73
N GLU A 273 5.37 23.21 -14.58
CA GLU A 273 4.88 23.54 -13.25
C GLU A 273 4.47 22.27 -12.49
N VAL A 274 5.24 21.92 -11.45
CA VAL A 274 4.97 20.76 -10.58
C VAL A 274 3.76 21.02 -9.66
N GLY A 275 3.43 22.29 -9.40
CA GLY A 275 2.32 22.69 -8.53
C GLY A 275 0.95 22.13 -8.94
N PRO A 276 0.51 22.31 -10.19
CA PRO A 276 -0.71 21.71 -10.74
C PRO A 276 -0.80 20.20 -10.55
N LEU A 277 0.30 19.46 -10.71
CA LEU A 277 0.33 18.00 -10.53
C LEU A 277 -0.01 17.61 -9.09
N PHE A 278 0.55 18.28 -8.09
CA PHE A 278 0.21 17.99 -6.70
C PHE A 278 -1.20 18.42 -6.31
N SER A 279 -1.76 19.45 -6.96
CA SER A 279 -3.16 19.83 -6.77
C SER A 279 -4.10 18.78 -7.37
N ALA A 280 -3.79 18.29 -8.57
CA ALA A 280 -4.50 17.18 -9.19
C ALA A 280 -4.41 15.91 -8.34
N LEU A 281 -3.21 15.56 -7.88
CA LEU A 281 -2.98 14.40 -7.01
C LEU A 281 -3.75 14.53 -5.70
N HIS A 282 -3.73 15.70 -5.06
CA HIS A 282 -4.44 15.93 -3.80
C HIS A 282 -5.94 15.72 -3.99
N LEU A 283 -6.52 16.28 -5.05
CA LEU A 283 -7.93 16.05 -5.40
C LEU A 283 -8.22 14.56 -5.60
N SER A 284 -7.41 13.85 -6.38
CA SER A 284 -7.57 12.41 -6.60
C SER A 284 -7.49 11.61 -5.30
N VAL A 285 -6.56 11.94 -4.40
CA VAL A 285 -6.45 11.31 -3.07
C VAL A 285 -7.71 11.53 -2.24
N LEU A 286 -8.25 12.76 -2.21
CA LEU A 286 -9.51 13.04 -1.52
C LEU A 286 -10.68 12.25 -2.13
N GLN A 287 -10.75 12.15 -3.46
CA GLN A 287 -11.76 11.34 -4.14
C GLN A 287 -11.65 9.86 -3.78
N VAL A 288 -10.43 9.29 -3.74
CA VAL A 288 -10.22 7.90 -3.29
C VAL A 288 -10.70 7.70 -1.86
N LEU A 289 -10.39 8.63 -0.94
CA LEU A 289 -10.90 8.56 0.43
C LEU A 289 -12.43 8.58 0.48
N MET A 290 -13.08 9.36 -0.38
CA MET A 290 -14.55 9.40 -0.47
C MET A 290 -15.18 8.09 -0.99
N LEU A 291 -14.42 7.21 -1.64
CA LEU A 291 -14.89 5.87 -2.04
C LEU A 291 -14.89 4.86 -0.88
N LEU A 292 -14.05 5.10 0.15
CA LEU A 292 -13.82 4.15 1.23
C LEU A 292 -15.05 3.78 2.07
N PRO A 293 -15.99 4.68 2.40
CA PRO A 293 -17.13 4.33 3.24
C PRO A 293 -17.92 3.14 2.68
N ASN A 294 -18.18 3.15 1.37
CA ASN A 294 -18.94 2.08 0.73
C ASN A 294 -18.16 0.76 0.79
N ILE A 295 -16.87 0.80 0.42
CA ILE A 295 -15.99 -0.38 0.42
C ILE A 295 -15.83 -0.98 1.83
N LEU A 296 -15.63 -0.12 2.84
CA LEU A 296 -15.46 -0.54 4.23
C LEU A 296 -16.77 -1.10 4.80
N ASN A 297 -17.92 -0.54 4.44
CA ASN A 297 -19.22 -1.07 4.84
C ASN A 297 -19.49 -2.44 4.20
N GLU A 298 -19.24 -2.60 2.91
CA GLU A 298 -19.39 -3.88 2.20
C GLU A 298 -18.52 -4.99 2.80
N LYS A 299 -17.30 -4.65 3.23
CA LYS A 299 -16.41 -5.60 3.91
C LYS A 299 -16.66 -5.74 5.43
N GLY A 300 -17.59 -4.98 6.03
CA GLY A 300 -17.87 -5.01 7.46
C GLY A 300 -16.75 -4.46 8.36
N LEU A 301 -15.94 -3.54 7.84
CA LEU A 301 -14.73 -3.00 8.46
C LEU A 301 -14.85 -1.51 8.83
N PHE A 302 -15.97 -0.87 8.49
CA PHE A 302 -16.18 0.53 8.80
C PHE A 302 -16.06 0.77 10.32
N GLY A 303 -15.20 1.72 10.71
CA GLY A 303 -14.89 1.99 12.12
C GLY A 303 -14.00 0.95 12.81
N ARG A 304 -13.54 -0.10 12.11
CA ARG A 304 -12.71 -1.19 12.67
C ARG A 304 -11.31 -1.26 12.10
N LEU A 305 -11.13 -0.79 10.86
CA LEU A 305 -9.84 -0.76 10.18
C LEU A 305 -9.53 0.66 9.72
N ALA A 306 -8.42 1.21 10.18
CA ALA A 306 -7.86 2.46 9.65
C ALA A 306 -6.85 2.13 8.54
N LEU A 307 -6.95 2.83 7.41
CA LEU A 307 -5.94 2.77 6.36
C LEU A 307 -4.83 3.81 6.57
N LEU A 308 -5.12 4.89 7.30
CA LEU A 308 -4.14 5.87 7.75
C LEU A 308 -3.87 5.65 9.25
N GLN A 309 -2.65 5.22 9.56
CA GLN A 309 -2.22 4.96 10.93
C GLN A 309 -1.92 6.26 11.68
N MET A 310 -2.24 6.29 12.97
CA MET A 310 -2.07 7.47 13.81
C MET A 310 -0.60 7.82 14.02
N GLU A 311 0.27 6.81 14.12
CA GLU A 311 1.72 6.96 14.25
C GLU A 311 2.31 7.65 13.01
N SER A 312 1.88 7.21 11.82
CA SER A 312 2.28 7.80 10.54
C SER A 312 1.85 9.26 10.43
N LEU A 313 0.66 9.59 10.95
CA LEU A 313 0.14 10.96 10.98
C LEU A 313 0.89 11.85 11.98
N ALA A 314 1.23 11.33 13.17
CA ALA A 314 2.05 12.04 14.15
C ALA A 314 3.45 12.35 13.59
N ALA A 315 4.07 11.39 12.91
CA ALA A 315 5.35 11.57 12.22
C ALA A 315 5.25 12.65 11.14
N LEU A 316 4.23 12.59 10.28
CA LEU A 316 3.97 13.60 9.24
C LEU A 316 3.79 15.01 9.84
N THR A 317 3.06 15.13 10.94
CA THR A 317 2.80 16.41 11.60
C THR A 317 4.08 17.00 12.21
N SER A 318 4.91 16.16 12.82
CA SER A 318 6.23 16.55 13.34
C SER A 318 7.17 17.01 12.21
N ASP A 319 7.19 16.28 11.11
CA ASP A 319 7.96 16.64 9.91
C ASP A 319 7.49 17.96 9.30
N LEU A 320 6.17 18.16 9.21
CA LEU A 320 5.57 19.38 8.69
C LEU A 320 5.93 20.58 9.57
N SER A 321 5.84 20.44 10.90
CA SER A 321 6.28 21.47 11.85
C SER A 321 7.73 21.87 11.60
N ARG A 322 8.63 20.90 11.42
CA ARG A 322 10.05 21.17 11.10
C ARG A 322 10.22 21.89 9.76
N LEU A 323 9.47 21.50 8.72
CA LEU A 323 9.54 22.17 7.41
C LEU A 323 9.03 23.61 7.48
N LEU A 324 7.98 23.87 8.24
CA LEU A 324 7.44 25.22 8.48
C LEU A 324 8.44 26.08 9.26
N ASP A 325 9.04 25.55 10.33
CA ASP A 325 10.09 26.25 11.09
C ASP A 325 11.30 26.62 10.21
N GLN A 326 11.69 25.72 9.29
CA GLN A 326 12.75 25.98 8.32
C GLN A 326 12.33 27.05 7.31
N ALA A 327 11.09 27.01 6.83
CA ALA A 327 10.54 27.98 5.89
C ALA A 327 10.54 29.40 6.47
N ASP A 328 10.31 29.55 7.77
CA ASP A 328 10.29 30.83 8.48
C ASP A 328 11.70 31.40 8.70
N LYS A 329 12.68 30.58 9.09
CA LYS A 329 14.07 31.01 9.38
C LYS A 329 14.86 31.50 8.17
N HIS A 330 14.56 31.02 6.96
CA HIS A 330 15.30 31.35 5.73
C HIS A 330 14.82 32.64 5.03
N THR A 331 14.00 33.47 5.69
CA THR A 331 13.27 34.56 5.05
C THR A 331 13.70 35.94 5.56
N HIS A 332 14.59 36.61 4.82
CA HIS A 332 14.81 38.07 4.97
C HIS A 332 14.21 38.91 3.83
N THR A 333 13.68 38.32 2.74
CA THR A 333 13.30 39.10 1.54
C THR A 333 12.07 38.64 0.74
N SER A 334 11.26 37.65 1.19
CA SER A 334 10.05 37.22 0.45
C SER A 334 8.99 36.58 1.37
N SER A 335 8.26 37.38 2.15
CA SER A 335 7.34 36.88 3.19
C SER A 335 5.99 36.37 2.69
N ALA A 336 5.41 36.94 1.62
CA ALA A 336 4.03 36.64 1.20
C ALA A 336 3.86 35.25 0.56
N ASP A 337 4.67 34.91 -0.45
CA ASP A 337 4.59 33.61 -1.14
C ASP A 337 4.93 32.44 -0.22
N THR A 338 5.88 32.67 0.69
CA THR A 338 6.26 31.73 1.74
C THR A 338 5.08 31.39 2.62
N LEU A 339 4.38 32.43 3.09
CA LEU A 339 3.21 32.28 3.94
C LEU A 339 2.07 31.58 3.17
N ALA A 340 1.88 31.90 1.88
CA ALA A 340 0.90 31.24 1.04
C ALA A 340 1.17 29.74 0.89
N LEU A 341 2.42 29.32 0.66
CA LEU A 341 2.80 27.90 0.56
C LEU A 341 2.67 27.18 1.90
N SER A 342 3.02 27.83 3.02
CA SER A 342 2.80 27.32 4.37
C SER A 342 1.32 27.10 4.67
N GLN A 343 0.47 28.08 4.33
CA GLN A 343 -0.98 27.95 4.49
C GLN A 343 -1.54 26.85 3.57
N LEU A 344 -1.08 26.74 2.33
CA LEU A 344 -1.49 25.68 1.41
C LEU A 344 -1.15 24.27 1.95
N ALA A 345 0.03 24.09 2.53
CA ALA A 345 0.41 22.81 3.16
C ALA A 345 -0.52 22.45 4.33
N LEU A 346 -0.86 23.43 5.17
CA LEU A 346 -1.78 23.25 6.30
C LEU A 346 -3.22 23.01 5.85
N ASP A 347 -3.68 23.70 4.80
CA ASP A 347 -4.99 23.48 4.18
C ASP A 347 -5.10 22.06 3.63
N ARG A 348 -4.07 21.56 2.94
CA ARG A 348 -4.04 20.18 2.44
C ARG A 348 -4.07 19.16 3.58
N LEU A 349 -3.33 19.41 4.67
CA LEU A 349 -3.41 18.57 5.87
C LEU A 349 -4.83 18.56 6.45
N ALA A 350 -5.43 19.74 6.63
CA ALA A 350 -6.76 19.86 7.20
C ALA A 350 -7.82 19.14 6.34
N GLN A 351 -7.79 19.31 5.03
CA GLN A 351 -8.68 18.61 4.09
C GLN A 351 -8.49 17.10 4.17
N ALA A 352 -7.25 16.62 4.15
CA ALA A 352 -6.95 15.18 4.23
C ALA A 352 -7.45 14.59 5.56
N LEU A 353 -7.23 15.26 6.69
CA LEU A 353 -7.74 14.84 8.00
C LEU A 353 -9.26 14.79 8.04
N GLN A 354 -9.92 15.86 7.59
CA GLN A 354 -11.38 15.94 7.59
C GLN A 354 -12.01 14.82 6.77
N VAL A 355 -11.53 14.61 5.55
CA VAL A 355 -12.05 13.58 4.65
C VAL A 355 -11.69 12.18 5.14
N ALA A 356 -10.48 11.96 5.65
CA ALA A 356 -10.07 10.66 6.19
C ALA A 356 -10.89 10.24 7.43
N MET A 357 -11.18 11.17 8.33
CA MET A 357 -12.05 10.90 9.48
C MET A 357 -13.48 10.62 9.05
N ALA A 358 -14.04 11.46 8.17
CA ALA A 358 -15.41 11.30 7.69
C ALA A 358 -15.60 10.00 6.89
N SER A 359 -14.55 9.55 6.20
CA SER A 359 -14.58 8.32 5.39
C SER A 359 -14.30 7.04 6.18
N GLY A 360 -13.90 7.14 7.45
CA GLY A 360 -13.45 6.01 8.26
C GLY A 360 -12.05 5.50 7.92
N ALA A 361 -11.29 6.23 7.08
CA ALA A 361 -9.91 5.91 6.75
C ALA A 361 -8.93 6.18 7.91
N LEU A 362 -9.27 7.13 8.78
CA LEU A 362 -8.53 7.48 10.00
C LEU A 362 -9.46 7.35 11.20
N LEU A 363 -9.07 6.53 12.17
CA LEU A 363 -9.82 6.30 13.41
C LEU A 363 -9.13 7.03 14.57
N CYS A 364 -9.56 8.25 14.86
CA CYS A 364 -9.02 9.06 15.96
C CYS A 364 -10.08 9.99 16.55
N SER A 365 -9.89 10.39 17.82
CA SER A 365 -10.70 11.44 18.43
C SER A 365 -10.18 12.83 18.03
N ARG A 366 -11.01 13.86 18.26
CA ARG A 366 -10.55 15.26 18.13
C ARG A 366 -9.50 15.63 19.18
N GLU A 367 -9.47 14.95 20.32
CA GLU A 367 -8.44 15.14 21.34
C GLU A 367 -7.07 14.68 20.85
N ASP A 368 -7.02 13.49 20.24
CA ASP A 368 -5.80 12.94 19.65
C ASP A 368 -5.25 13.87 18.56
N LEU A 369 -6.12 14.37 17.68
CA LEU A 369 -5.73 15.34 16.65
C LEU A 369 -5.20 16.64 17.24
N ARG A 370 -5.86 17.19 18.26
CA ARG A 370 -5.37 18.41 18.94
C ARG A 370 -3.99 18.17 19.55
N ALA A 371 -3.75 17.01 20.13
CA ALA A 371 -2.45 16.67 20.72
C ALA A 371 -1.35 16.66 19.64
N ILE A 372 -1.56 15.96 18.52
CA ILE A 372 -0.52 15.86 17.47
C ILE A 372 -0.34 17.16 16.68
N CYS A 373 -1.41 17.93 16.43
CA CYS A 373 -1.36 19.17 15.66
C CYS A 373 -1.00 20.40 16.52
N SER A 374 -0.83 20.26 17.83
CA SER A 374 -0.56 21.36 18.77
C SER A 374 0.65 22.23 18.43
N ARG A 375 1.63 21.67 17.71
CA ARG A 375 2.87 22.35 17.29
C ARG A 375 2.77 23.06 15.93
N LEU A 376 1.66 22.90 15.22
CA LEU A 376 1.46 23.54 13.94
C LEU A 376 1.02 25.00 14.11
N PRO A 377 1.44 25.91 13.22
CA PRO A 377 0.99 27.30 13.25
C PRO A 377 -0.51 27.40 12.91
N HIS A 378 -1.06 28.59 13.18
CA HIS A 378 -2.49 28.86 12.96
C HIS A 378 -2.87 28.73 11.48
N ASN A 379 -3.94 27.98 11.22
CA ASN A 379 -4.59 27.84 9.92
C ASN A 379 -6.10 27.66 10.14
N ASN A 380 -6.90 28.48 9.46
CA ASN A 380 -8.35 28.55 9.71
C ASN A 380 -9.06 27.21 9.45
N LEU A 381 -8.69 26.51 8.38
CA LEU A 381 -9.30 25.24 8.02
C LEU A 381 -8.94 24.15 9.03
N LEU A 382 -7.67 24.06 9.41
CA LEU A 382 -7.19 23.12 10.42
C LEU A 382 -7.89 23.36 11.77
N GLN A 383 -8.04 24.62 12.20
CA GLN A 383 -8.77 24.94 13.43
C GLN A 383 -10.23 24.45 13.38
N LEU A 384 -10.91 24.61 12.25
CA LEU A 384 -12.27 24.10 12.06
C LEU A 384 -12.32 22.56 12.16
N VAL A 385 -11.32 21.86 11.66
CA VAL A 385 -11.22 20.39 11.78
C VAL A 385 -10.96 19.96 13.22
N LEU A 386 -10.06 20.66 13.93
CA LEU A 386 -9.67 20.34 15.31
C LEU A 386 -10.78 20.61 16.34
N PHE A 387 -11.51 21.72 16.18
CA PHE A 387 -12.49 22.18 17.16
C PHE A 387 -13.95 21.99 16.71
N GLY A 388 -14.18 21.69 15.43
CA GLY A 388 -15.50 21.68 14.81
C GLY A 388 -15.94 23.08 14.37
N PRO A 389 -17.09 23.18 13.66
CA PRO A 389 -17.68 24.48 13.38
C PRO A 389 -17.94 25.20 14.70
N VAL A 390 -17.58 26.49 14.75
CA VAL A 390 -17.91 27.36 15.88
C VAL A 390 -19.42 27.40 15.99
N MET A 391 -19.98 26.61 16.89
CA MET A 391 -21.37 26.75 17.29
C MET A 391 -21.44 28.06 18.05
N TYR A 392 -21.89 29.12 17.38
CA TYR A 392 -22.37 30.29 18.10
C TYR A 392 -23.55 29.83 18.96
N TYR A 393 -23.28 29.47 20.21
CA TYR A 393 -24.28 29.52 21.24
C TYR A 393 -24.62 30.99 21.41
N ASN A 394 -25.59 31.45 20.63
CA ASN A 394 -26.24 32.70 20.90
C ASN A 394 -26.88 32.52 22.29
N ASN A 395 -26.37 33.23 23.29
CA ASN A 395 -26.92 33.24 24.65
C ASN A 395 -28.30 33.90 24.64
N ILE A 396 -29.30 33.19 24.11
CA ILE A 396 -30.70 33.44 24.38
C ILE A 396 -31.29 32.07 24.69
N HIS A 397 -31.56 31.88 25.98
CA HIS A 397 -32.23 30.72 26.58
C HIS A 397 -33.11 29.93 25.60
N THR A 398 -32.73 28.69 25.31
CA THR A 398 -33.66 27.57 25.12
C THR A 398 -32.85 26.26 25.19
N SER A 399 -33.11 25.46 26.22
CA SER A 399 -32.48 24.14 26.39
C SER A 399 -32.85 23.20 25.24
N PRO A 400 -31.92 22.37 24.71
CA PRO A 400 -32.30 21.31 23.79
C PRO A 400 -33.00 20.18 24.57
N LEU A 401 -34.14 19.74 24.06
CA LEU A 401 -34.80 18.50 24.47
C LEU A 401 -33.87 17.32 24.22
N ALA A 402 -33.20 16.85 25.27
CA ALA A 402 -32.52 15.57 25.27
C ALA A 402 -33.57 14.46 25.30
N TYR A 403 -33.76 13.77 24.17
CA TYR A 403 -34.30 12.42 24.18
C TYR A 403 -33.20 11.47 24.64
N SER A 404 -33.32 10.97 25.87
CA SER A 404 -32.66 9.73 26.30
C SER A 404 -33.71 8.87 27.00
N PRO A 405 -33.89 7.59 26.62
CA PRO A 405 -34.87 6.70 27.23
C PRO A 405 -34.29 6.01 28.47
N HIS A 406 -35.17 5.64 29.39
CA HIS A 406 -34.96 4.89 30.64
C HIS A 406 -34.44 5.74 31.82
N ALA A 407 -35.00 5.69 33.03
CA ALA A 407 -35.77 4.65 33.69
C ALA A 407 -36.84 5.23 34.63
N ALA A 408 -37.94 4.49 34.78
CA ALA A 408 -39.03 4.81 35.68
C ALA A 408 -38.64 4.63 37.16
N HIS A 409 -39.13 5.58 37.97
CA HIS A 409 -39.60 5.50 39.36
C HIS A 409 -39.49 4.12 40.05
N SER A 410 -39.04 4.01 41.31
CA SER A 410 -39.73 4.52 42.51
C SER A 410 -38.94 4.14 43.81
N PRO A 411 -39.36 4.50 45.05
CA PRO A 411 -38.49 5.10 46.06
C PRO A 411 -38.08 4.19 47.23
N ILE A 412 -37.22 4.79 48.07
CA ILE A 412 -36.56 4.35 49.31
C ILE A 412 -37.48 3.69 50.35
N ALA A 413 -36.99 2.62 50.99
CA ALA A 413 -37.32 2.21 52.36
C ALA A 413 -36.10 1.55 53.06
N PRO A 414 -36.02 1.54 54.41
CA PRO A 414 -34.76 1.46 55.19
C PRO A 414 -34.32 0.06 55.66
N LEU A 415 -33.08 0.03 56.20
CA LEU A 415 -32.22 -1.01 56.82
C LEU A 415 -32.88 -2.06 57.78
N PRO A 416 -32.16 -3.15 58.19
CA PRO A 416 -32.60 -4.54 58.01
C PRO A 416 -32.82 -5.34 59.31
N ALA A 417 -33.41 -6.53 59.20
CA ALA A 417 -33.31 -7.60 60.20
C ALA A 417 -33.36 -9.01 59.57
N LEU A 418 -32.28 -9.76 59.83
CA LEU A 418 -32.01 -11.22 59.93
C LEU A 418 -32.87 -12.32 59.22
N PRO A 419 -32.28 -13.55 59.06
CA PRO A 419 -32.54 -14.48 57.96
C PRO A 419 -33.35 -15.73 58.35
N THR A 420 -33.76 -16.54 57.36
CA THR A 420 -33.98 -17.99 57.54
C THR A 420 -34.07 -18.78 56.21
N HIS A 421 -33.14 -19.73 56.08
CA HIS A 421 -33.15 -21.07 55.48
C HIS A 421 -34.21 -21.58 54.45
N ARG A 422 -33.63 -22.34 53.49
CA ARG A 422 -34.06 -23.64 52.87
C ARG A 422 -35.32 -23.62 51.98
N ALA A 423 -35.49 -24.45 50.95
CA ALA A 423 -34.71 -25.46 50.24
C ALA A 423 -35.54 -25.95 49.01
N HIS A 424 -34.90 -26.75 48.16
CA HIS A 424 -35.47 -27.74 47.22
C HIS A 424 -35.74 -27.35 45.75
N THR A 425 -35.00 -28.10 44.92
CA THR A 425 -35.07 -28.47 43.50
C THR A 425 -36.33 -29.32 43.17
N PRO A 426 -36.49 -29.99 41.99
CA PRO A 426 -36.03 -29.79 40.59
C PRO A 426 -37.18 -30.02 39.53
N HIS A 427 -36.82 -30.11 38.23
CA HIS A 427 -37.54 -30.75 37.08
C HIS A 427 -38.68 -29.94 36.43
N ALA A 428 -38.97 -29.92 35.12
CA ALA A 428 -38.52 -30.54 33.85
C ALA A 428 -39.25 -29.77 32.68
N PRO A 429 -39.04 -30.08 31.38
CA PRO A 429 -39.19 -29.16 30.23
C PRO A 429 -40.41 -29.42 29.29
N LEU A 430 -40.39 -28.79 28.09
CA LEU A 430 -41.31 -28.90 26.90
C LEU A 430 -42.41 -27.81 26.87
N ALA A 431 -42.88 -27.21 25.77
CA ALA A 431 -42.74 -27.35 24.32
C ALA A 431 -43.40 -26.08 23.64
N PRO A 432 -43.35 -25.92 22.30
CA PRO A 432 -43.45 -24.62 21.59
C PRO A 432 -44.81 -24.34 20.87
N HIS A 433 -44.85 -23.18 20.16
CA HIS A 433 -45.79 -22.68 19.13
C HIS A 433 -46.79 -21.58 19.56
N PRO A 434 -47.40 -20.76 18.65
CA PRO A 434 -47.10 -20.48 17.23
C PRO A 434 -47.12 -18.97 16.84
N SER A 435 -46.80 -18.78 15.56
CA SER A 435 -46.86 -17.62 14.65
C SER A 435 -48.11 -16.73 14.59
N SER A 436 -47.92 -15.46 14.25
CA SER A 436 -48.85 -14.65 13.43
C SER A 436 -48.15 -13.49 12.71
N HIS A 437 -48.07 -13.57 11.37
CA HIS A 437 -47.80 -12.42 10.48
C HIS A 437 -49.07 -11.58 10.29
N PRO A 438 -48.93 -10.32 9.82
CA PRO A 438 -49.47 -10.01 8.50
C PRO A 438 -48.49 -9.23 7.59
N GLN A 439 -48.69 -9.45 6.29
CA GLN A 439 -47.98 -8.91 5.11
C GLN A 439 -48.39 -7.48 4.76
N TYR A 440 -47.57 -6.78 3.96
CA TYR A 440 -47.86 -6.11 2.66
C TYR A 440 -46.70 -5.14 2.29
N PRO A 441 -46.52 -4.70 1.02
CA PRO A 441 -46.32 -5.45 -0.23
C PRO A 441 -44.96 -5.10 -0.92
N ALA A 442 -44.48 -6.01 -1.76
CA ALA A 442 -43.42 -5.77 -2.75
C ALA A 442 -44.04 -5.57 -4.15
N GLN A 443 -43.33 -4.87 -5.05
CA GLN A 443 -43.18 -5.10 -6.52
C GLN A 443 -42.58 -3.84 -7.21
N PRO A 444 -41.96 -3.91 -8.42
CA PRO A 444 -41.28 -5.04 -9.06
C PRO A 444 -39.89 -4.70 -9.65
N PHE A 445 -39.13 -5.76 -9.89
CA PHE A 445 -37.90 -5.83 -10.69
C PHE A 445 -38.13 -5.44 -12.16
N MET A 446 -37.17 -4.74 -12.77
CA MET A 446 -36.98 -4.73 -14.22
C MET A 446 -35.76 -5.59 -14.60
N THR A 447 -36.02 -6.53 -15.50
CA THR A 447 -35.08 -7.46 -16.14
C THR A 447 -34.96 -7.11 -17.62
N GLY A 448 -33.74 -7.21 -18.17
CA GLY A 448 -33.44 -7.18 -19.61
C GLY A 448 -32.31 -6.19 -19.92
N MET A 449 -31.20 -6.50 -20.60
CA MET A 449 -30.79 -7.57 -21.53
C MET A 449 -29.22 -7.64 -21.51
N PRO A 450 -28.50 -8.34 -22.41
CA PRO A 450 -27.90 -9.66 -22.20
C PRO A 450 -26.34 -9.67 -22.20
N PHE A 451 -25.74 -10.71 -21.61
CA PHE A 451 -24.31 -11.03 -21.74
C PHE A 451 -24.02 -11.72 -23.09
N PRO A 452 -22.98 -11.34 -23.84
CA PRO A 452 -22.52 -12.11 -24.98
C PRO A 452 -21.58 -13.23 -24.51
N PHE A 453 -22.09 -14.46 -24.58
CA PHE A 453 -21.32 -15.70 -24.59
C PHE A 453 -20.50 -15.76 -25.89
N ARG A 454 -19.22 -16.15 -25.83
CA ARG A 454 -18.55 -16.76 -27.00
C ARG A 454 -17.76 -18.00 -26.61
N PRO A 455 -17.78 -19.04 -27.46
CA PRO A 455 -17.32 -20.38 -27.13
C PRO A 455 -15.85 -20.60 -27.49
N SER A 456 -15.31 -21.63 -26.83
CA SER A 456 -14.07 -22.33 -27.10
C SER A 456 -13.91 -22.79 -28.55
N HIS A 457 -12.74 -22.51 -29.13
CA HIS A 457 -11.96 -23.42 -29.98
C HIS A 457 -10.48 -23.16 -29.75
#